data_AF-A0A955E5Q7-F1
#
_entry.id   AF-A0A955E5Q7-F1
#
_cell.length_a   1.000
_cell.length_b   1.000
_cell.length_c   1.000
_cell.angle_alpha   90.00
_cell.angle_beta   90.00
_cell.angle_gamma   90.00
#
_symmetry.space_group_name_H-M   'P 1'
#
loop_
_entity.id
_entity.type
_entity.pdbx_description
1 polymer ?
#
loop_
_entity_poly.entity_id
_entity_poly.type
_entity_poly.pdbx_seq_one_letter_code
_entity_poly.pdbx_strand_id
1 'polypeptide(L)'
;MKNKPTLATALDTQARLSIMMEEYRALYGLVPLRLQSLERRVPVAGATLAAFLGSITVLPVGAQIVFLIGVPLVLVWFLRTTMFHARSFEDLIRRIEAIETRANELAGDELLTFQSSHPSRGRAVGGRTGNETVASVLVGVAVMLGSCLYLAHRVAPGQPAFDILYPLYIALIAGSLFVLALSQRRYRYSPSRRDRSSDAGR
;
A
#
# COMPACT_ATOMS: atom_id res chain seq x y z
N MET A 1 49.81 15.95 21.99
CA MET A 1 48.32 15.98 21.93
C MET A 1 47.84 14.65 21.41
N LYS A 2 47.17 13.84 22.25
CA LYS A 2 46.65 12.51 21.88
C LYS A 2 45.36 12.70 21.06
N ASN A 3 45.39 12.40 19.77
CA ASN A 3 44.17 12.27 18.97
C ASN A 3 43.33 11.14 19.59
N LYS A 4 42.21 11.49 20.24
CA LYS A 4 41.17 10.51 20.53
C LYS A 4 40.58 10.09 19.18
N PRO A 5 40.69 8.82 18.75
CA PRO A 5 39.89 8.36 17.64
C PRO A 5 38.43 8.53 18.05
N THR A 6 37.72 9.37 17.32
CA THR A 6 36.27 9.49 17.40
C THR A 6 35.69 8.11 17.15
N LEU A 7 34.81 7.63 18.04
CA LEU A 7 34.12 6.32 17.99
C LEU A 7 33.41 6.01 16.65
N ALA A 8 33.35 6.97 15.73
CA ALA A 8 32.71 6.86 14.43
C ALA A 8 33.59 6.23 13.32
N THR A 9 34.92 6.19 13.46
CA THR A 9 35.82 5.97 12.31
C THR A 9 36.31 4.55 12.07
N ALA A 10 35.89 3.53 12.83
CA ALA A 10 36.35 2.16 12.60
C ALA A 10 35.35 1.08 13.04
N LEU A 11 34.09 1.16 12.59
CA LEU A 11 33.37 -0.09 12.38
C LEU A 11 34.10 -0.81 11.23
N ASP A 12 34.83 -1.87 11.58
CA ASP A 12 35.47 -2.81 10.66
C ASP A 12 34.50 -3.17 9.52
N THR A 13 35.00 -3.25 8.29
CA THR A 13 34.18 -3.56 7.10
C THR A 13 33.37 -4.84 7.32
N GLN A 14 33.96 -5.82 8.02
CA GLN A 14 33.30 -7.05 8.42
C GLN A 14 32.13 -6.82 9.39
N ALA A 15 32.26 -5.90 10.36
CA ALA A 15 31.19 -5.53 11.28
C ALA A 15 30.07 -4.75 10.59
N ARG A 16 30.39 -3.92 9.58
CA ARG A 16 29.37 -3.23 8.77
C ARG A 16 28.59 -4.23 7.91
N LEU A 17 29.30 -5.16 7.26
CA LEU A 17 28.69 -6.20 6.45
C LEU A 17 27.80 -7.11 7.30
N SER A 18 28.24 -7.52 8.49
CA SER A 18 27.43 -8.38 9.38
C SER A 18 26.14 -7.69 9.82
N ILE A 19 26.19 -6.40 10.19
CA ILE A 19 24.99 -5.62 10.54
C ILE A 19 24.03 -5.52 9.34
N MET A 20 24.57 -5.24 8.14
CA MET A 20 23.76 -5.16 6.92
C MET A 20 23.11 -6.50 6.57
N MET A 21 23.82 -7.61 6.71
CA MET A 21 23.28 -8.94 6.45
C MET A 21 22.24 -9.36 7.50
N GLU A 22 22.37 -8.91 8.74
CA GLU A 22 21.34 -9.13 9.77
C GLU A 22 20.07 -8.31 9.47
N GLU A 23 20.22 -7.04 9.06
CA GLU A 23 19.10 -6.23 8.57
C GLU A 23 18.44 -6.87 7.34
N TYR A 24 19.25 -7.33 6.37
CA TYR A 24 18.78 -8.04 5.19
C TYR A 24 17.93 -9.26 5.55
N ARG A 25 18.44 -10.11 6.45
CA ARG A 25 17.74 -11.32 6.91
C ARG A 25 16.44 -10.98 7.62
N ALA A 26 16.44 -9.97 8.48
CA ALA A 26 15.24 -9.50 9.16
C ALA A 26 14.18 -8.97 8.17
N LEU A 27 14.59 -8.16 7.19
CA LEU A 27 13.70 -7.63 6.16
C LEU A 27 13.14 -8.75 5.28
N TYR A 28 13.96 -9.72 4.88
CA TYR A 28 13.51 -10.90 4.14
C TYR A 28 12.46 -11.71 4.90
N GLY A 29 12.63 -11.87 6.22
CA GLY A 29 11.63 -12.50 7.07
C GLY A 29 10.29 -11.76 7.13
N LEU A 30 10.30 -10.43 6.92
CA LEU A 30 9.10 -9.59 6.90
C LEU A 30 8.38 -9.58 5.54
N VAL A 31 9.07 -9.88 4.43
CA VAL A 31 8.48 -9.97 3.08
C VAL A 31 7.23 -10.86 3.04
N PRO A 32 7.28 -12.15 3.45
CA PRO A 32 6.11 -13.03 3.34
C PRO A 32 4.94 -12.56 4.20
N LEU A 33 5.21 -11.99 5.38
CA LEU A 33 4.16 -11.44 6.26
C LEU A 33 3.43 -10.26 5.59
N ARG A 34 4.18 -9.36 4.96
CA ARG A 34 3.62 -8.20 4.26
C ARG A 34 2.88 -8.60 2.98
N LEU A 35 3.43 -9.57 2.24
CA LEU A 35 2.79 -10.12 1.05
C LEU A 35 1.47 -10.80 1.41
N GLN A 36 1.47 -11.69 2.41
CA GLN A 36 0.25 -12.37 2.86
C GLN A 36 -0.80 -11.38 3.37
N SER A 37 -0.39 -10.33 4.11
CA SER A 37 -1.29 -9.28 4.55
C SER A 37 -1.92 -8.51 3.38
N LEU A 38 -1.20 -8.35 2.27
CA LEU A 38 -1.68 -7.67 1.08
C LEU A 38 -2.63 -8.58 0.29
N GLU A 39 -2.25 -9.83 0.06
CA GLU A 39 -3.05 -10.84 -0.65
C GLU A 39 -4.40 -11.11 0.03
N ARG A 40 -4.45 -11.13 1.37
CA ARG A 40 -5.70 -11.31 2.13
C ARG A 40 -6.73 -10.21 1.91
N ARG A 41 -6.33 -9.03 1.38
CA ARG A 41 -7.26 -7.91 1.17
C ARG A 41 -8.21 -8.14 0.01
N VAL A 42 -7.77 -8.81 -1.06
CA VAL A 42 -8.63 -9.13 -2.22
C VAL A 42 -9.81 -10.04 -1.83
N PRO A 43 -9.62 -11.21 -1.17
CA PRO A 43 -10.74 -12.04 -0.77
C PRO A 43 -11.60 -11.37 0.31
N VAL A 44 -11.03 -10.55 1.20
CA VAL A 44 -11.82 -9.75 2.15
C VAL A 44 -12.72 -8.76 1.42
N ALA A 45 -12.21 -8.08 0.39
CA ALA A 45 -13.02 -7.18 -0.44
C ALA A 45 -14.15 -7.95 -1.14
N GLY A 46 -13.84 -9.10 -1.73
CA GLY A 46 -14.82 -9.97 -2.39
C GLY A 46 -15.90 -10.49 -1.44
N ALA A 47 -15.51 -10.97 -0.26
CA ALA A 47 -16.44 -11.43 0.78
C ALA A 47 -17.33 -10.29 1.29
N THR A 48 -16.75 -9.10 1.48
CA THR A 48 -17.52 -7.91 1.90
C THR A 48 -18.54 -7.51 0.85
N LEU A 49 -18.14 -7.51 -0.43
CA LEU A 49 -19.04 -7.23 -1.56
C LEU A 49 -20.17 -8.27 -1.64
N ALA A 50 -19.83 -9.57 -1.56
CA ALA A 50 -20.81 -10.65 -1.59
C ALA A 50 -21.79 -10.57 -0.41
N ALA A 51 -21.29 -10.33 0.80
CA ALA A 51 -22.11 -10.14 1.98
C ALA A 51 -23.05 -8.93 1.82
N PHE A 52 -22.52 -7.79 1.37
CA PHE A 52 -23.31 -6.58 1.13
C PHE A 52 -24.44 -6.84 0.13
N LEU A 53 -24.12 -7.40 -1.05
CA LEU A 53 -25.12 -7.68 -2.09
C LEU A 53 -26.15 -8.72 -1.65
N GLY A 54 -25.74 -9.73 -0.90
CA GLY A 54 -26.62 -10.79 -0.43
C GLY A 54 -27.52 -10.39 0.74
N SER A 55 -27.06 -9.49 1.63
CA SER A 55 -27.80 -9.14 2.85
C SER A 55 -28.69 -7.91 2.70
N ILE A 56 -28.30 -6.94 1.86
CA ILE A 56 -28.93 -5.61 1.89
C ILE A 56 -30.40 -5.62 1.46
N THR A 57 -30.78 -6.52 0.56
CA THR A 57 -32.16 -6.62 0.07
C THR A 57 -33.13 -7.21 1.10
N VAL A 58 -32.62 -7.90 2.12
CA VAL A 58 -33.42 -8.57 3.16
C VAL A 58 -33.55 -7.70 4.42
N LEU A 59 -32.72 -6.66 4.56
CA LEU A 59 -32.74 -5.77 5.72
C LEU A 59 -34.01 -4.90 5.76
N PRO A 60 -34.49 -4.51 6.95
CA PRO A 60 -35.50 -3.46 7.06
C PRO A 60 -35.02 -2.12 6.47
N VAL A 61 -35.93 -1.32 5.91
CA VAL A 61 -35.61 -0.06 5.20
C VAL A 61 -34.70 0.87 6.02
N GLY A 62 -34.98 1.04 7.32
CA GLY A 62 -34.13 1.87 8.19
C GLY A 62 -32.68 1.38 8.27
N ALA A 63 -32.46 0.06 8.34
CA ALA A 63 -31.13 -0.53 8.33
C ALA A 63 -30.46 -0.38 6.96
N GLN A 64 -31.20 -0.52 5.86
CA GLN A 64 -30.68 -0.28 4.51
C GLN A 64 -30.12 1.14 4.37
N ILE A 65 -30.83 2.15 4.88
CA ILE A 65 -30.39 3.55 4.86
C ILE A 65 -29.07 3.73 5.64
N VAL A 66 -28.96 3.14 6.83
CA VAL A 66 -27.73 3.20 7.62
C VAL A 66 -26.55 2.56 6.86
N PHE A 67 -26.78 1.42 6.21
CA PHE A 67 -25.77 0.75 5.39
C PHE A 67 -25.35 1.60 4.18
N LEU A 68 -26.30 2.23 3.48
CA LEU A 68 -26.02 3.11 2.34
C LEU A 68 -25.14 4.30 2.73
N ILE A 69 -25.29 4.82 3.95
CA ILE A 69 -24.41 5.89 4.45
C ILE A 69 -23.05 5.33 4.87
N GLY A 70 -23.04 4.25 5.65
CA GLY A 70 -21.83 3.72 6.29
C GLY A 70 -20.86 3.03 5.33
N VAL A 71 -21.36 2.24 4.38
CA VAL A 71 -20.54 1.42 3.48
C VAL A 71 -19.56 2.27 2.66
N PRO A 72 -19.98 3.37 2.00
CA PRO A 72 -19.05 4.24 1.28
C PRO A 72 -17.90 4.79 2.15
N LEU A 73 -18.15 5.13 3.42
CA LEU A 73 -17.09 5.61 4.34
C LEU A 73 -16.08 4.50 4.65
N VAL A 74 -16.58 3.29 4.91
CA VAL A 74 -15.74 2.12 5.18
C VAL A 74 -14.86 1.79 3.97
N LEU A 75 -15.38 1.96 2.75
CA LEU A 75 -14.61 1.75 1.52
C LEU A 75 -13.42 2.71 1.39
N VAL A 76 -13.58 3.99 1.78
CA VAL A 76 -12.47 4.96 1.80
C VAL A 76 -11.37 4.50 2.74
N TRP A 77 -11.74 4.10 3.95
CA TRP A 77 -10.78 3.57 4.92
C TRP A 77 -10.10 2.29 4.42
N PHE A 78 -10.88 1.38 3.84
CA PHE A 78 -10.37 0.10 3.33
C PHE A 78 -9.37 0.29 2.18
N LEU A 79 -9.68 1.15 1.20
CA LEU A 79 -8.74 1.46 0.13
C LEU A 79 -7.48 2.13 0.67
N ARG A 80 -7.63 3.15 1.54
CA ARG A 80 -6.51 3.86 2.15
C ARG A 80 -5.53 2.92 2.86
N THR A 81 -6.05 2.01 3.69
CA THR A 81 -5.19 1.04 4.39
C THR A 81 -4.52 0.05 3.42
N THR A 82 -5.22 -0.36 2.35
CA THR A 82 -4.66 -1.23 1.30
C THR A 82 -3.48 -0.56 0.60
N MET A 83 -3.64 0.72 0.24
CA MET A 83 -2.57 1.49 -0.37
C MET A 83 -1.37 1.68 0.56
N PHE A 84 -1.59 1.91 1.86
CA PHE A 84 -0.51 2.01 2.84
C PHE A 84 0.27 0.69 2.98
N HIS A 85 -0.42 -0.46 2.91
CA HIS A 85 0.26 -1.75 2.92
C HIS A 85 1.06 -1.99 1.65
N ALA A 86 0.52 -1.63 0.48
CA ALA A 86 1.23 -1.71 -0.78
C ALA A 86 2.50 -0.83 -0.80
N ARG A 87 2.42 0.39 -0.25
CA ARG A 87 3.58 1.29 -0.10
C ARG A 87 4.62 0.71 0.86
N SER A 88 4.19 0.26 2.03
CA SER A 88 5.10 -0.35 3.01
C SER A 88 5.81 -1.60 2.48
N PHE A 89 5.14 -2.38 1.63
CA PHE A 89 5.75 -3.53 0.97
C PHE A 89 6.79 -3.11 -0.08
N GLU A 90 6.49 -2.10 -0.90
CA GLU A 90 7.45 -1.52 -1.85
C GLU A 90 8.69 -0.98 -1.12
N ASP A 91 8.50 -0.18 -0.06
CA ASP A 91 9.60 0.41 0.69
C ASP A 91 10.53 -0.68 1.26
N LEU A 92 9.95 -1.80 1.69
CA LEU A 92 10.70 -2.95 2.19
C LEU A 92 11.53 -3.62 1.09
N ILE A 93 10.96 -3.87 -0.08
CA ILE A 93 11.70 -4.42 -1.24
C ILE A 93 12.82 -3.47 -1.67
N ARG A 94 12.55 -2.16 -1.71
CA ARG A 94 13.55 -1.14 -2.06
C ARG A 94 14.69 -1.08 -1.06
N ARG A 95 14.39 -1.29 0.23
CA ARG A 95 15.41 -1.36 1.27
C ARG A 95 16.30 -2.59 1.09
N ILE A 96 15.72 -3.74 0.78
CA ILE A 96 16.46 -4.98 0.46
C ILE A 96 17.39 -4.75 -0.74
N GLU A 97 16.89 -4.20 -1.85
CA GLU A 97 17.67 -3.88 -3.06
C GLU A 97 18.87 -2.95 -2.73
N ALA A 98 18.65 -1.96 -1.87
CA ALA A 98 19.69 -1.03 -1.45
C ALA A 98 20.77 -1.69 -0.58
N ILE A 99 20.40 -2.64 0.29
CA ILE A 99 21.36 -3.41 1.10
C ILE A 99 22.17 -4.35 0.22
N GLU A 100 21.55 -5.04 -0.74
CA GLU A 100 22.24 -5.91 -1.70
C GLU A 100 23.27 -5.15 -2.52
N THR A 101 22.86 -4.01 -3.09
CA THR A 101 23.75 -3.15 -3.88
C THR A 101 24.97 -2.72 -3.05
N ARG A 102 24.75 -2.24 -1.83
CA ARG A 102 25.83 -1.81 -0.93
C ARG A 102 26.71 -2.97 -0.46
N ALA A 103 26.15 -4.15 -0.25
CA ALA A 103 26.92 -5.33 0.14
C ALA A 103 27.83 -5.79 -1.01
N ASN A 104 27.33 -5.80 -2.25
CA ASN A 104 28.13 -6.11 -3.44
C ASN A 104 29.23 -5.07 -3.66
N GLU A 105 28.93 -3.78 -3.49
CA GLU A 105 29.94 -2.70 -3.55
C GLU A 105 31.05 -2.87 -2.50
N LEU A 106 30.71 -3.29 -1.28
CA LEU A 106 31.69 -3.53 -0.21
C LEU A 106 32.51 -4.81 -0.45
N ALA A 107 31.91 -5.82 -1.07
CA ALA A 107 32.59 -7.07 -1.41
C ALA A 107 33.47 -6.95 -2.67
N GLY A 108 33.19 -5.96 -3.53
CA GLY A 108 33.87 -5.79 -4.82
C GLY A 108 33.43 -6.81 -5.88
N ASP A 109 32.35 -7.55 -5.63
CA ASP A 109 31.83 -8.59 -6.51
C ASP A 109 30.30 -8.71 -6.38
N GLU A 110 29.62 -9.26 -7.39
CA GLU A 110 28.17 -9.48 -7.40
C GLU A 110 27.79 -10.74 -6.61
N LEU A 111 27.96 -10.70 -5.29
CA LEU A 111 27.68 -11.84 -4.40
C LEU A 111 26.19 -12.09 -4.17
N LEU A 112 25.39 -11.02 -4.08
CA LEU A 112 23.94 -11.08 -3.87
C LEU A 112 23.24 -10.62 -5.15
N THR A 113 22.61 -11.56 -5.86
CA THR A 113 21.85 -11.29 -7.09
C THR A 113 20.44 -11.81 -6.95
N PHE A 114 19.59 -11.10 -6.20
CA PHE A 114 18.16 -11.36 -6.33
C PHE A 114 17.67 -10.88 -7.71
N GLN A 115 16.83 -11.70 -8.35
CA GLN A 115 16.54 -11.63 -9.77
C GLN A 115 16.14 -10.24 -10.30
N SER A 116 17.02 -9.78 -11.20
CA SER A 116 16.84 -8.84 -12.30
C SER A 116 16.87 -7.34 -11.99
N SER A 117 17.95 -6.74 -12.46
CA SER A 117 18.09 -5.40 -13.01
C SER A 117 17.02 -5.10 -14.09
N HIS A 118 15.74 -5.10 -13.71
CA HIS A 118 14.64 -4.80 -14.62
C HIS A 118 14.58 -3.28 -14.88
N PRO A 119 14.54 -2.81 -16.14
CA PRO A 119 14.64 -1.39 -16.51
C PRO A 119 13.47 -0.50 -16.04
N SER A 120 12.48 -1.07 -15.37
CA SER A 120 11.35 -0.35 -14.75
C SER A 120 11.64 0.20 -13.35
N ARG A 121 12.92 0.29 -12.95
CA ARG A 121 13.40 0.90 -11.70
C ARG A 121 12.67 2.22 -11.40
N GLY A 122 11.94 2.25 -10.28
CA GLY A 122 11.44 3.49 -9.64
C GLY A 122 10.26 4.21 -10.31
N ARG A 123 9.61 3.65 -11.34
CA ARG A 123 8.47 4.33 -12.00
C ARG A 123 7.09 3.95 -11.48
N ALA A 124 6.94 2.80 -10.82
CA ALA A 124 5.67 2.35 -10.25
C ALA A 124 5.84 1.78 -8.85
N VAL A 125 4.87 2.03 -7.98
CA VAL A 125 4.90 1.77 -6.53
C VAL A 125 4.16 0.49 -6.22
N GLY A 126 4.75 -0.44 -5.47
CA GLY A 126 4.11 -1.69 -5.04
C GLY A 126 4.50 -2.92 -5.87
N GLY A 127 5.50 -2.82 -6.75
CA GLY A 127 5.78 -3.83 -7.76
C GLY A 127 4.56 -4.15 -8.64
N ARG A 128 4.61 -5.28 -9.37
CA ARG A 128 3.44 -5.79 -10.11
C ARG A 128 2.33 -6.22 -9.16
N THR A 129 2.69 -6.92 -8.08
CA THR A 129 1.74 -7.56 -7.15
C THR A 129 0.94 -6.57 -6.30
N GLY A 130 1.57 -5.52 -5.77
CA GLY A 130 0.89 -4.52 -4.95
C GLY A 130 0.01 -3.58 -5.77
N ASN A 131 0.42 -3.23 -7.00
CA ASN A 131 -0.45 -2.49 -7.91
C ASN A 131 -1.65 -3.33 -8.35
N GLU A 132 -1.45 -4.60 -8.68
CA GLU A 132 -2.55 -5.50 -9.03
C GLU A 132 -3.56 -5.62 -7.87
N THR A 133 -3.06 -5.81 -6.63
CA THR A 133 -3.91 -5.89 -5.44
C THR A 133 -4.72 -4.61 -5.23
N VAL A 134 -4.09 -3.44 -5.34
CA VAL A 134 -4.79 -2.16 -5.20
C VAL A 134 -5.81 -1.97 -6.33
N ALA A 135 -5.48 -2.36 -7.57
CA ALA A 135 -6.38 -2.28 -8.70
C ALA A 135 -7.60 -3.20 -8.50
N SER A 136 -7.41 -4.46 -8.07
CA SER A 136 -8.51 -5.37 -7.77
C SER A 136 -9.44 -4.82 -6.68
N VAL A 137 -8.86 -4.27 -5.60
CA VAL A 137 -9.64 -3.63 -4.53
C VAL A 137 -10.38 -2.39 -5.05
N LEU A 138 -9.76 -1.57 -5.89
CA LEU A 138 -10.38 -0.40 -6.50
C LEU A 138 -11.60 -0.78 -7.36
N VAL A 139 -11.49 -1.85 -8.16
CA VAL A 139 -12.61 -2.38 -8.94
C VAL A 139 -13.75 -2.82 -8.02
N GLY A 140 -13.44 -3.56 -6.95
CA GLY A 140 -14.44 -3.97 -5.96
C GLY A 140 -15.14 -2.78 -5.31
N VAL A 141 -14.38 -1.74 -4.92
CA VAL A 141 -14.91 -0.48 -4.37
C VAL A 141 -15.82 0.22 -5.38
N ALA A 142 -15.42 0.31 -6.65
CA ALA A 142 -16.21 0.95 -7.69
C ALA A 142 -17.55 0.24 -7.93
N VAL A 143 -17.53 -1.10 -7.98
CA VAL A 143 -18.76 -1.91 -8.06
C VAL A 143 -19.65 -1.66 -6.86
N MET A 144 -19.09 -1.65 -5.64
CA MET A 144 -19.86 -1.43 -4.41
C MET A 144 -20.51 -0.04 -4.36
N LEU A 145 -19.79 1.01 -4.79
CA LEU A 145 -20.36 2.37 -4.90
C LEU A 145 -21.48 2.44 -5.94
N GLY A 146 -21.31 1.76 -7.08
CA GLY A 146 -22.37 1.63 -8.09
C GLY A 146 -23.60 0.92 -7.53
N SER A 147 -23.41 -0.16 -6.78
CA SER A 147 -24.51 -0.87 -6.10
C SER A 147 -25.20 0.00 -5.05
N CYS A 148 -24.44 0.80 -4.30
CA CYS A 148 -24.98 1.78 -3.36
C CYS A 148 -25.87 2.82 -4.06
N LEU A 149 -25.45 3.35 -5.21
CA LEU A 149 -26.26 4.26 -6.01
C LEU A 149 -27.53 3.59 -6.52
N TYR A 150 -27.41 2.39 -7.09
CA TYR A 150 -28.56 1.64 -7.59
C TYR A 150 -29.59 1.40 -6.49
N LEU A 151 -29.15 0.94 -5.32
CA LEU A 151 -30.01 0.64 -4.19
C LEU A 151 -30.67 1.90 -3.62
N ALA A 152 -29.97 3.03 -3.50
CA ALA A 152 -30.55 4.27 -2.99
C ALA A 152 -31.83 4.68 -3.73
N HIS A 153 -31.84 4.57 -5.07
CA HIS A 153 -33.02 4.87 -5.89
C HIS A 153 -34.17 3.86 -5.70
N ARG A 154 -33.86 2.64 -5.22
CA ARG A 154 -34.86 1.59 -4.93
C ARG A 154 -35.47 1.72 -3.54
N VAL A 155 -34.67 2.14 -2.55
CA VAL A 155 -35.08 2.19 -1.14
C VAL A 155 -36.02 3.37 -0.87
N ALA A 156 -35.79 4.52 -1.52
CA ALA A 156 -36.54 5.75 -1.25
C ALA A 156 -36.83 6.53 -2.54
N PRO A 157 -37.65 5.95 -3.45
CA PRO A 157 -37.95 6.59 -4.74
C PRO A 157 -38.67 7.94 -4.54
N GLY A 158 -38.24 8.97 -5.27
CA GLY A 158 -38.87 10.30 -5.27
C GLY A 158 -38.53 11.16 -4.06
N GLN A 159 -37.60 10.71 -3.19
CA GLN A 159 -37.10 11.54 -2.11
C GLN A 159 -35.87 12.34 -2.60
N PRO A 160 -35.91 13.68 -2.53
CA PRO A 160 -34.81 14.52 -3.04
C PRO A 160 -33.46 14.26 -2.34
N ALA A 161 -33.50 13.79 -1.09
CA ALA A 161 -32.31 13.36 -0.38
C ALA A 161 -31.59 12.18 -1.07
N PHE A 162 -32.33 11.22 -1.60
CA PHE A 162 -31.76 10.05 -2.27
C PHE A 162 -31.53 10.29 -3.77
N ASP A 163 -32.32 11.15 -4.40
CA ASP A 163 -32.21 11.44 -5.82
C ASP A 163 -31.11 12.48 -6.15
N ILE A 164 -30.76 13.36 -5.19
CA ILE A 164 -29.80 14.45 -5.40
C ILE A 164 -28.64 14.39 -4.42
N LEU A 165 -28.91 14.43 -3.11
CA LEU A 165 -27.86 14.54 -2.11
C LEU A 165 -27.00 13.27 -2.03
N TYR A 166 -27.61 12.11 -2.17
CA TYR A 166 -26.90 10.84 -2.10
C TYR A 166 -25.95 10.60 -3.30
N PRO A 167 -26.34 10.87 -4.57
CA PRO A 167 -25.40 10.87 -5.68
C PRO A 167 -24.24 11.86 -5.50
N LEU A 168 -24.51 13.05 -4.98
CA LEU A 168 -23.46 14.03 -4.67
C LEU A 168 -22.48 13.49 -3.60
N TYR A 169 -23.01 12.85 -2.55
CA TYR A 169 -22.21 12.20 -1.52
C TYR A 169 -21.32 11.09 -2.10
N ILE A 170 -21.88 10.20 -2.93
CA ILE A 170 -21.11 9.16 -3.61
C ILE A 170 -20.06 9.76 -4.55
N ALA A 171 -20.39 10.83 -5.27
CA ALA A 171 -19.45 11.53 -6.15
C ALA A 171 -18.27 12.14 -5.37
N LEU A 172 -18.51 12.73 -4.19
CA LEU A 172 -17.46 13.22 -3.30
C LEU A 172 -16.55 12.08 -2.82
N ILE A 173 -17.14 10.94 -2.45
CA ILE A 173 -16.37 9.76 -2.05
C ILE A 173 -15.55 9.21 -3.21
N ALA A 174 -16.16 9.02 -4.38
CA ALA A 174 -15.47 8.57 -5.59
C ALA A 174 -14.32 9.52 -5.97
N GLY A 175 -14.54 10.84 -5.89
CA GLY A 175 -13.51 11.85 -6.08
C GLY A 175 -12.36 11.72 -5.08
N SER A 176 -12.66 11.50 -3.79
CA SER A 176 -11.64 11.28 -2.77
C SER A 176 -10.79 10.02 -3.03
N LEU A 177 -11.44 8.93 -3.44
CA LEU A 177 -10.79 7.66 -3.79
C LEU A 177 -9.93 7.80 -5.05
N PHE A 178 -10.40 8.60 -6.03
CA PHE A 178 -9.65 8.92 -7.23
C PHE A 178 -8.39 9.72 -6.92
N VAL A 179 -8.48 10.75 -6.07
CA VAL A 179 -7.31 11.50 -5.60
C VAL A 179 -6.32 10.59 -4.86
N LEU A 180 -6.83 9.68 -4.02
CA LEU A 180 -5.99 8.68 -3.37
C LEU A 180 -5.27 7.80 -4.41
N ALA A 181 -5.99 7.20 -5.36
CA ALA A 181 -5.41 6.37 -6.40
C ALA A 181 -4.34 7.11 -7.22
N LEU A 182 -4.59 8.37 -7.59
CA LEU A 182 -3.60 9.23 -8.26
C LEU A 182 -2.37 9.49 -7.39
N SER A 183 -2.56 9.73 -6.08
CA SER A 183 -1.44 9.94 -5.15
C SER A 183 -0.52 8.72 -5.07
N GLN A 184 -1.05 7.50 -5.22
CA GLN A 184 -0.23 6.29 -5.28
C GLN A 184 0.54 6.16 -6.59
N ARG A 185 -0.08 6.47 -7.73
CA ARG A 185 0.64 6.47 -9.02
C ARG A 185 1.81 7.46 -9.02
N ARG A 186 1.69 8.54 -8.25
CA ARG A 186 2.73 9.58 -8.09
C ARG A 186 3.73 9.30 -6.97
N TYR A 187 3.48 8.33 -6.11
CA TYR A 187 4.40 8.04 -5.01
C TYR A 187 5.74 7.58 -5.59
N ARG A 188 6.83 8.04 -4.98
CA ARG A 188 8.19 7.65 -5.33
C ARG A 188 8.91 7.37 -4.04
N TYR A 189 9.55 6.21 -3.96
CA TYR A 189 10.39 5.87 -2.82
C TYR A 189 11.47 6.95 -2.67
N SER A 190 11.58 7.54 -1.48
CA SER A 190 12.64 8.47 -1.14
C SER A 190 13.43 7.85 0.00
N PRO A 191 14.71 7.47 -0.21
CA PRO A 191 15.56 6.98 0.86
C PRO A 191 15.60 8.01 1.99
N SER A 192 15.44 7.55 3.22
CA SER A 192 15.45 8.42 4.40
C SER A 192 16.79 9.18 4.48
N ARG A 193 16.79 10.39 5.06
CA ARG A 193 17.99 11.26 5.15
C ARG A 193 19.18 10.59 5.86
N ARG A 194 18.92 9.58 6.72
CA ARG A 194 19.95 8.72 7.35
C ARG A 194 20.74 7.88 6.35
N ASP A 195 20.13 7.49 5.23
CA ASP A 195 20.79 6.71 4.19
C ASP A 195 21.72 7.55 3.31
N ARG A 196 21.58 8.90 3.32
CA ARG A 196 22.47 9.81 2.59
C ARG A 196 23.70 10.19 3.38
N SER A 197 23.62 10.23 4.71
CA SER A 197 24.78 10.52 5.57
C SER A 197 25.84 9.42 5.55
N SER A 198 25.50 8.20 5.13
CA SER A 198 26.48 7.14 4.89
C SER A 198 27.24 7.29 3.57
N ASP A 199 26.66 8.00 2.58
CA ASP A 199 27.28 8.23 1.26
C ASP A 199 28.06 9.55 1.21
N ALA A 200 27.62 10.58 1.93
CA ALA A 200 28.28 11.90 1.97
C ALA A 200 29.55 11.96 2.84
N GLY A 201 29.96 10.83 3.43
CA GLY A 201 31.17 10.70 4.24
C GLY A 201 32.31 9.93 3.56
N ARG A 202 32.20 9.64 2.25
CA ARG A 202 33.30 9.16 1.41
C ARG A 202 34.00 10.33 0.72
#